data_AF-A0A944EZQ4-F1
#
_entry.id   AF-A0A944EZQ4-F1
#
_cell.length_a   1.000
_cell.length_b   1.000
_cell.length_c   1.000
_cell.angle_alpha   90.00
_cell.angle_beta   90.00
_cell.angle_gamma   90.00
#
_symmetry.space_group_name_H-M   'P 1'
#
loop_
_entity.id
_entity.type
_entity.pdbx_description
1 polymer ?
#
loop_
_entity_poly.entity_id
_entity_poly.type
_entity_poly.pdbx_seq_one_letter_code
_entity_poly.pdbx_strand_id
1 'polypeptide(L)'
;MADLHLTFSDIGAAGVLLLCLTGQNYSTISTATATHHRADGHTGTIATAVVDLVKPRRGRDRAHMPTAFSGNAPGEQSRSPHRQFDLHTPFGVYALLVDLADPARTHIGTDLLLAFFCSKGVEKARGFRTGLPNAILASWSRGANLHADTVGADGLPMPLVVDSRRLRMSWLERHQQPVAHTERTLANEYLARNRGNLAEYQKVVADVLEDQLAGARAAQVMRVLTATDVAEARRTPETVASRHGLDPATLKKLLAGELDTVLGGCTDHLASPHSPAGEPCRASFLLCMSCPCARATPAHLPVLIAVQDGLEARKQEMTPLRWAERFAGPVAQLADLLSNFPTATIATTRTEITAEQRALVERFLTRGLDLT
;
A
#
# COMPACT_ATOMS: atom_id res chain seq x y z
N MET A 1 -27.94 -23.50 27.21
CA MET A 1 -27.18 -22.29 27.67
C MET A 1 -25.88 -22.13 26.89
N ALA A 2 -25.07 -23.18 26.69
CA ALA A 2 -23.93 -23.10 25.75
C ALA A 2 -24.41 -22.92 24.29
N ASP A 3 -25.56 -23.47 23.93
CA ASP A 3 -26.09 -23.47 22.55
C ASP A 3 -26.65 -22.11 22.08
N LEU A 4 -26.63 -21.08 22.94
CA LEU A 4 -27.14 -19.73 22.66
C LEU A 4 -26.04 -18.66 22.65
N HIS A 5 -24.79 -19.04 22.89
CA HIS A 5 -23.67 -18.11 22.98
C HIS A 5 -22.45 -18.68 22.27
N LEU A 6 -21.59 -17.80 21.76
CA LEU A 6 -20.28 -18.21 21.27
C LEU A 6 -19.53 -19.00 22.34
N THR A 7 -18.84 -20.04 21.91
CA THR A 7 -18.01 -20.89 22.76
C THR A 7 -16.54 -20.52 22.65
N PHE A 8 -15.71 -21.17 23.47
CA PHE A 8 -14.25 -21.07 23.36
C PHE A 8 -13.73 -21.48 21.96
N SER A 9 -14.37 -22.44 21.30
CA SER A 9 -13.95 -22.85 19.95
C SER A 9 -14.30 -21.79 18.91
N ASP A 10 -15.49 -21.19 19.02
CA ASP A 10 -15.98 -20.18 18.08
C ASP A 10 -15.12 -18.91 18.13
N ILE A 11 -14.77 -18.45 19.34
CA ILE A 11 -13.86 -17.31 19.49
C ILE A 11 -12.45 -17.63 18.98
N GLY A 12 -12.01 -18.88 19.11
CA GLY A 12 -10.74 -19.33 18.51
C GLY A 12 -10.78 -19.20 16.99
N ALA A 13 -11.84 -19.70 16.34
CA ALA A 13 -12.02 -19.60 14.90
C ALA A 13 -12.11 -18.14 14.44
N ALA A 14 -12.90 -17.32 15.14
CA ALA A 14 -13.05 -15.90 14.84
C ALA A 14 -11.74 -15.12 15.01
N GLY A 15 -10.98 -15.39 16.06
CA GLY A 15 -9.66 -14.81 16.28
C GLY A 15 -8.67 -15.16 15.16
N VAL A 16 -8.67 -16.42 14.71
CA VAL A 16 -7.85 -16.85 13.57
C VAL A 16 -8.26 -16.12 12.29
N LEU A 17 -9.56 -16.07 11.97
CA LEU A 17 -10.06 -15.37 10.79
C LEU A 17 -9.65 -13.89 10.81
N LEU A 18 -9.89 -13.17 11.90
CA LEU A 18 -9.52 -11.75 12.01
C LEU A 18 -8.01 -11.55 11.84
N LEU A 19 -7.16 -12.40 12.43
CA LEU A 19 -5.71 -12.32 12.26
C LEU A 19 -5.28 -12.61 10.81
N CYS A 20 -5.88 -13.61 10.17
CA CYS A 20 -5.63 -13.99 8.78
C CYS A 20 -6.17 -12.99 7.75
N LEU A 21 -7.17 -12.19 8.10
CA LEU A 21 -7.78 -11.22 7.18
C LEU A 21 -7.18 -9.83 7.33
N THR A 22 -6.74 -9.46 8.54
CA THR A 22 -6.29 -8.10 8.83
C THR A 22 -4.78 -7.96 9.00
N GLY A 23 -4.06 -9.07 9.24
CA GLY A 23 -2.64 -9.04 9.58
C GLY A 23 -2.33 -8.31 10.90
N GLN A 24 -3.34 -8.01 11.73
CA GLN A 24 -3.15 -7.29 12.99
C GLN A 24 -2.42 -8.12 14.04
N ASN A 25 -2.00 -7.47 15.14
CA ASN A 25 -1.38 -8.21 16.25
C ASN A 25 -2.46 -8.91 17.07
N TYR A 26 -2.12 -10.07 17.64
CA TYR A 26 -3.01 -10.80 18.57
C TYR A 26 -3.58 -9.91 19.66
N SER A 27 -2.71 -9.16 20.34
CA SER A 27 -3.11 -8.26 21.42
C SER A 27 -4.13 -7.22 20.93
N THR A 28 -3.94 -6.72 19.71
CA THR A 28 -4.81 -5.70 19.10
C THR A 28 -6.20 -6.26 18.78
N ILE A 29 -6.29 -7.48 18.24
CA ILE A 29 -7.58 -8.15 18.02
C ILE A 29 -8.23 -8.56 19.35
N SER A 30 -7.44 -9.00 20.34
CA SER A 30 -7.95 -9.43 21.64
C SER A 30 -8.64 -8.32 22.43
N THR A 31 -8.33 -7.06 22.13
CA THR A 31 -8.90 -5.87 22.75
C THR A 31 -9.75 -5.04 21.79
N ALA A 32 -10.09 -5.57 20.61
CA ALA A 32 -10.97 -4.88 19.67
C ALA A 32 -12.37 -4.70 20.27
N THR A 33 -13.07 -3.63 19.89
CA THR A 33 -14.38 -3.27 20.43
C THR A 33 -15.51 -3.47 19.43
N ALA A 34 -16.74 -3.63 19.94
CA ALA A 34 -17.96 -3.70 19.11
C ALA A 34 -18.44 -2.30 18.67
N THR A 35 -18.05 -1.24 19.40
CA THR A 35 -18.20 0.14 18.93
C THR A 35 -17.38 0.37 17.66
N HIS A 36 -18.02 0.93 16.64
CA HIS A 36 -17.39 1.31 15.38
C HIS A 36 -18.04 2.58 14.81
N HIS A 37 -17.29 3.23 13.94
CA HIS A 37 -17.79 4.32 13.11
C HIS A 37 -18.06 3.81 11.68
N ARG A 38 -19.22 4.14 11.12
CA ARG A 38 -19.53 3.90 9.71
C ARG A 38 -19.44 5.21 8.94
N ALA A 39 -18.29 5.43 8.31
CA ALA A 39 -18.03 6.66 7.55
C ALA A 39 -18.96 6.84 6.34
N ASP A 40 -19.59 5.76 5.89
CA ASP A 40 -20.50 5.73 4.76
C ASP A 40 -21.96 6.06 5.13
N GLY A 41 -22.28 6.27 6.40
CA GLY A 41 -23.66 6.48 6.85
C GLY A 41 -24.60 5.33 6.48
N HIS A 42 -24.07 4.11 6.25
CA HIS A 42 -24.78 2.95 5.69
C HIS A 42 -25.17 3.05 4.20
N THR A 43 -24.67 4.04 3.47
CA THR A 43 -25.02 4.33 2.06
C THR A 43 -23.87 4.09 1.08
N GLY A 44 -22.70 3.67 1.57
CA GLY A 44 -21.53 3.41 0.74
C GLY A 44 -21.65 2.13 -0.09
N THR A 45 -20.92 2.10 -1.21
CA THR A 45 -20.85 0.91 -2.08
C THR A 45 -20.04 -0.24 -1.48
N ILE A 46 -19.16 0.04 -0.50
CA ILE A 46 -18.37 -0.96 0.22
C ILE A 46 -18.73 -0.92 1.70
N ALA A 47 -19.29 -2.01 2.21
CA ALA A 47 -19.59 -2.14 3.63
C ALA A 47 -18.30 -2.05 4.45
N THR A 48 -18.20 -1.02 5.30
CA THR A 48 -16.99 -0.73 6.07
C THR A 48 -17.32 -0.33 7.52
N ALA A 49 -16.61 -0.95 8.47
CA ALA A 49 -16.63 -0.56 9.88
C ALA A 49 -15.25 -0.02 10.26
N VAL A 50 -15.16 1.23 10.72
CA VAL A 50 -13.93 1.80 11.27
C VAL A 50 -13.91 1.49 12.76
N VAL A 51 -13.04 0.57 13.14
CA VAL A 51 -12.87 0.10 14.53
C VAL A 51 -11.64 0.78 15.11
N ASP A 52 -11.75 1.34 16.31
CA ASP A 52 -10.62 1.94 16.99
C ASP A 52 -9.78 0.87 17.68
N LEU A 53 -8.72 0.43 17.02
CA LEU A 53 -7.81 -0.59 17.54
C LEU A 53 -6.73 0.06 18.40
N VAL A 54 -6.36 -0.58 19.51
CA VAL A 54 -5.37 -0.01 20.44
C VAL A 54 -4.08 -0.82 20.46
N LYS A 55 -2.94 -0.13 20.40
CA LYS A 55 -1.58 -0.67 20.56
C LYS A 55 -0.83 0.16 21.61
N PRO A 56 -0.99 -0.14 22.92
CA PRO A 56 -0.51 0.71 24.01
C PRO A 56 0.98 1.06 23.95
N ARG A 57 1.81 0.12 23.48
CA ARG A 57 3.26 0.30 23.32
C ARG A 57 3.69 1.38 22.31
N ARG A 58 2.77 2.03 21.60
CA ARG A 58 3.07 3.17 20.72
C ARG A 58 3.09 4.52 21.44
N GLY A 59 2.79 4.55 22.73
CA GLY A 59 2.70 5.77 23.53
C GLY A 59 1.31 6.42 23.45
N ARG A 60 1.06 7.38 24.35
CA ARG A 60 -0.26 7.96 24.61
C ARG A 60 -0.96 8.48 23.35
N ASP A 61 -0.24 9.21 22.49
CA ASP A 61 -0.84 9.92 21.36
C ASP A 61 -0.95 9.08 20.09
N ARG A 62 -0.34 7.89 20.06
CA ARG A 62 -0.25 7.01 18.87
C ARG A 62 -0.74 5.59 19.11
N ALA A 63 -1.30 5.33 20.30
CA ALA A 63 -1.81 4.02 20.67
C ALA A 63 -3.09 3.66 19.91
N HIS A 64 -3.95 4.64 19.67
CA HIS A 64 -5.19 4.47 18.91
C HIS A 64 -4.89 4.38 17.42
N MET A 65 -5.56 3.44 16.77
CA MET A 65 -5.36 3.09 15.37
C MET A 65 -6.74 2.81 14.74
N PRO A 66 -7.45 3.87 14.30
CA PRO A 66 -8.66 3.71 13.51
C PRO A 66 -8.35 2.81 12.30
N THR A 67 -8.99 1.65 12.26
CA THR A 67 -8.73 0.62 11.27
C THR A 67 -10.02 0.28 10.55
N ALA A 68 -10.02 0.41 9.23
CA ALA A 68 -11.14 0.04 8.39
C ALA A 68 -11.19 -1.48 8.22
N PHE A 69 -12.29 -2.09 8.66
CA PHE A 69 -12.68 -3.44 8.27
C PHE A 69 -13.67 -3.32 7.14
N SER A 70 -13.23 -3.61 5.92
CA SER A 70 -14.01 -3.48 4.70
C SER A 70 -14.44 -4.83 4.14
N GLY A 71 -15.59 -4.83 3.45
CA GLY A 71 -16.06 -5.93 2.62
C GLY A 71 -15.34 -5.99 1.27
N ASN A 72 -15.87 -6.79 0.35
CA ASN A 72 -15.36 -6.89 -1.02
C ASN A 72 -15.57 -5.57 -1.79
N ALA A 73 -14.74 -5.32 -2.80
CA ALA A 73 -14.89 -4.16 -3.65
C ALA A 73 -16.15 -4.26 -4.53
N PRO A 74 -16.70 -3.15 -5.05
CA PRO A 74 -17.86 -3.18 -5.91
C PRO A 74 -17.56 -3.99 -7.19
N GLY A 75 -18.39 -4.98 -7.49
CA GLY A 75 -18.19 -5.88 -8.64
C GLY A 75 -17.43 -7.17 -8.34
N GLU A 76 -16.81 -7.31 -7.16
CA GLU A 76 -16.29 -8.59 -6.70
C GLU A 76 -17.42 -9.48 -6.19
N GLN A 77 -17.48 -10.73 -6.69
CA GLN A 77 -18.48 -11.69 -6.24
C GLN A 77 -18.15 -12.14 -4.82
N SER A 78 -19.13 -12.02 -3.92
CA SER A 78 -19.02 -12.65 -2.60
C SER A 78 -18.76 -14.14 -2.76
N ARG A 79 -17.80 -14.66 -2.01
CA ARG A 79 -17.51 -16.10 -1.97
C ARG A 79 -18.56 -16.87 -1.16
N SER A 80 -19.51 -16.18 -0.54
CA SER A 80 -20.62 -16.76 0.22
C SER A 80 -21.92 -15.97 -0.03
N PRO A 81 -22.44 -15.96 -1.26
CA PRO A 81 -23.56 -15.08 -1.66
C PRO A 81 -24.87 -15.40 -0.95
N HIS A 82 -24.99 -16.60 -0.36
CA HIS A 82 -26.18 -17.04 0.38
C HIS A 82 -26.11 -16.79 1.90
N ARG A 83 -25.02 -16.20 2.39
CA ARG A 83 -24.86 -15.86 3.81
C ARG A 83 -25.03 -14.35 4.01
N GLN A 84 -25.64 -13.97 5.12
CA GLN A 84 -25.80 -12.56 5.52
C GLN A 84 -24.45 -11.85 5.66
N PHE A 85 -23.40 -12.57 6.04
CA PHE A 85 -22.04 -12.04 6.21
C PHE A 85 -21.02 -12.86 5.42
N ASP A 86 -20.16 -12.17 4.65
CA ASP A 86 -19.04 -12.80 3.94
C ASP A 86 -17.81 -12.93 4.86
N LEU A 87 -17.58 -14.15 5.35
CA LEU A 87 -16.49 -14.45 6.28
C LEU A 87 -15.10 -14.48 5.65
N HIS A 88 -14.99 -14.23 4.33
CA HIS A 88 -13.72 -13.96 3.67
C HIS A 88 -13.30 -12.49 3.76
N THR A 89 -14.11 -11.65 4.40
CA THR A 89 -13.81 -10.23 4.61
C THR A 89 -13.71 -9.92 6.11
N PRO A 90 -12.80 -8.99 6.51
CA PRO A 90 -12.73 -8.58 7.91
C PRO A 90 -14.05 -7.93 8.37
N PHE A 91 -14.77 -7.23 7.48
CA PHE A 91 -16.09 -6.68 7.79
C PHE A 91 -17.12 -7.76 8.13
N GLY A 92 -17.24 -8.81 7.32
CA GLY A 92 -18.23 -9.86 7.54
C GLY A 92 -18.00 -10.63 8.84
N VAL A 93 -16.74 -10.93 9.16
CA VAL A 93 -16.40 -11.57 10.46
C VAL A 93 -16.71 -10.63 11.62
N TYR A 94 -16.36 -9.35 11.50
CA TYR A 94 -16.63 -8.35 12.52
C TYR A 94 -18.14 -8.17 12.78
N ALA A 95 -18.92 -7.98 11.72
CA ALA A 95 -20.36 -7.78 11.83
C ALA A 95 -21.07 -9.00 12.42
N LEU A 96 -20.64 -10.22 12.06
CA LEU A 96 -21.14 -11.44 12.67
C LEU A 96 -20.84 -11.49 14.18
N LEU A 97 -19.65 -11.08 14.61
CA LEU A 97 -19.29 -11.06 16.03
C LEU A 97 -20.04 -9.97 16.81
N VAL A 98 -20.29 -8.82 16.19
CA VAL A 98 -21.17 -7.80 16.77
C VAL A 98 -22.54 -8.40 17.01
N ASP A 99 -23.13 -9.12 16.06
CA ASP A 99 -24.43 -9.75 16.25
C ASP A 99 -24.40 -10.89 17.30
N LEU A 100 -23.60 -11.94 17.07
CA LEU A 100 -23.63 -13.16 17.87
C LEU A 100 -23.13 -13.00 19.31
N ALA A 101 -22.20 -12.07 19.57
CA ALA A 101 -21.69 -11.85 20.91
C ALA A 101 -22.47 -10.78 21.71
N ASP A 102 -23.49 -10.14 21.12
CA ASP A 102 -24.24 -9.08 21.78
C ASP A 102 -24.90 -9.50 23.11
N PRO A 103 -25.59 -10.66 23.19
CA PRO A 103 -26.19 -11.08 24.46
C PRO A 103 -25.14 -11.30 25.56
N ALA A 104 -23.96 -11.83 25.21
CA ALA A 104 -22.87 -12.03 26.15
C ALA A 104 -22.24 -10.70 26.58
N ARG A 105 -22.06 -9.75 25.66
CA ARG A 105 -21.53 -8.41 25.97
C ARG A 105 -22.46 -7.63 26.89
N THR A 106 -23.75 -7.63 26.58
CA THR A 106 -24.79 -6.98 27.41
C THR A 106 -24.85 -7.59 28.80
N HIS A 107 -24.74 -8.91 28.92
CA HIS A 107 -24.75 -9.58 30.22
C HIS A 107 -23.53 -9.23 31.11
N ILE A 108 -22.34 -9.11 30.52
CA ILE A 108 -21.09 -8.80 31.26
C ILE A 108 -20.90 -7.29 31.46
N GLY A 109 -21.53 -6.45 30.65
CA GLY A 109 -21.32 -5.00 30.65
C GLY A 109 -19.98 -4.59 30.01
N THR A 110 -19.67 -5.13 28.84
CA THR A 110 -18.40 -4.89 28.14
C THR A 110 -18.61 -4.51 26.67
N ASP A 111 -17.72 -3.67 26.13
CA ASP A 111 -17.68 -3.34 24.70
C ASP A 111 -16.62 -4.16 23.93
N LEU A 112 -15.97 -5.13 24.56
CA LEU A 112 -15.02 -5.99 23.84
C LEU A 112 -15.76 -6.84 22.80
N LEU A 113 -15.29 -6.79 21.55
CA LEU A 113 -15.86 -7.50 20.41
C LEU A 113 -16.05 -9.00 20.70
N LEU A 114 -15.04 -9.59 21.36
CA LEU A 114 -14.99 -11.01 21.67
C LEU A 114 -15.52 -11.23 23.09
N ALA A 115 -16.75 -11.73 23.17
CA ALA A 115 -17.37 -12.20 24.41
C ALA A 115 -17.99 -13.58 24.17
N PHE A 116 -17.86 -14.48 25.13
CA PHE A 116 -18.25 -15.88 24.95
C PHE A 116 -18.57 -16.57 26.27
N PHE A 117 -19.24 -17.71 26.17
CA PHE A 117 -19.57 -18.57 27.29
C PHE A 117 -18.62 -19.77 27.37
N CYS A 118 -18.03 -19.99 28.54
CA CYS A 118 -17.23 -21.17 28.80
C CYS A 118 -18.02 -22.20 29.61
N SER A 119 -18.30 -23.35 29.01
CA SER A 119 -19.07 -24.44 29.63
C SER A 119 -18.25 -25.35 30.53
N LYS A 120 -16.93 -25.46 30.28
CA LYS A 120 -15.99 -26.30 31.04
C LYS A 120 -14.96 -25.45 31.77
N GLY A 121 -14.90 -25.58 33.09
CA GLY A 121 -13.89 -24.94 33.92
C GLY A 121 -12.91 -25.97 34.45
N VAL A 122 -11.62 -25.89 34.09
CA VAL A 122 -10.57 -26.67 34.75
C VAL A 122 -10.06 -25.94 36.00
N GLU A 123 -9.94 -24.60 35.95
CA GLU A 123 -9.53 -23.74 37.08
C GLU A 123 -10.51 -22.59 37.40
N LYS A 124 -11.31 -22.13 36.43
CA LYS A 124 -12.31 -21.07 36.62
C LYS A 124 -13.71 -21.61 36.42
N ALA A 125 -14.66 -21.27 37.30
CA ALA A 125 -16.05 -21.69 37.24
C ALA A 125 -16.71 -21.40 35.87
N ARG A 126 -17.69 -22.22 35.47
CA ARG A 126 -18.53 -21.98 34.28
C ARG A 126 -19.03 -20.54 34.22
N GLY A 127 -19.01 -19.92 33.04
CA GLY A 127 -19.54 -18.56 32.87
C GLY A 127 -18.99 -17.79 31.68
N PHE A 128 -19.40 -16.53 31.58
CA PHE A 128 -19.01 -15.63 30.50
C PHE A 128 -17.59 -15.09 30.65
N ARG A 129 -16.93 -14.85 29.52
CA ARG A 129 -15.53 -14.41 29.38
C ARG A 129 -15.41 -13.47 28.19
N THR A 130 -14.29 -12.74 28.14
CA THR A 130 -13.98 -11.78 27.07
C THR A 130 -12.57 -11.95 26.53
N GLY A 131 -12.31 -11.37 25.36
CA GLY A 131 -11.02 -11.33 24.70
C GLY A 131 -10.58 -12.67 24.08
N LEU A 132 -9.28 -12.77 23.77
CA LEU A 132 -8.64 -14.01 23.30
C LEU A 132 -7.73 -14.58 24.39
N PRO A 133 -8.05 -15.75 24.96
CA PRO A 133 -7.16 -16.46 25.88
C PRO A 133 -5.92 -17.02 25.17
N ASN A 134 -4.73 -16.95 25.79
CA ASN A 134 -3.45 -17.27 25.14
C ASN A 134 -3.38 -18.63 24.43
N ALA A 135 -4.02 -19.67 24.98
CA ALA A 135 -4.00 -21.03 24.41
C ALA A 135 -5.05 -21.26 23.31
N ILE A 136 -5.89 -20.27 23.01
CA ILE A 136 -7.09 -20.47 22.17
C ILE A 136 -6.74 -20.83 20.72
N LEU A 137 -5.70 -20.22 20.14
CA LEU A 137 -5.29 -20.50 18.76
C LEU A 137 -4.67 -21.91 18.63
N ALA A 138 -3.86 -22.30 19.60
CA ALA A 138 -3.26 -23.64 19.66
C ALA A 138 -4.32 -24.72 19.95
N SER A 139 -5.35 -24.40 20.72
CA SER A 139 -6.49 -25.30 20.93
C SER A 139 -7.36 -25.42 19.67
N TRP A 140 -7.63 -24.29 19.01
CA TRP A 140 -8.41 -24.27 17.77
C TRP A 140 -7.70 -25.05 16.66
N SER A 141 -6.40 -24.86 16.45
CA SER A 141 -5.66 -25.53 15.37
C SER A 141 -5.60 -27.05 15.56
N ARG A 142 -5.49 -27.52 16.80
CA ARG A 142 -5.64 -28.95 17.14
C ARG A 142 -7.04 -29.48 16.82
N GLY A 143 -8.08 -28.72 17.17
CA GLY A 143 -9.47 -29.09 16.85
C GLY A 143 -9.76 -29.06 15.34
N ALA A 144 -9.12 -28.17 14.60
CA ALA A 144 -9.21 -28.06 13.14
C ALA A 144 -8.40 -29.13 12.39
N ASN A 145 -7.61 -29.95 13.10
CA ASN A 145 -6.79 -31.03 12.55
C ASN A 145 -5.90 -30.58 11.38
N LEU A 146 -5.20 -29.45 11.56
CA LEU A 146 -4.26 -28.93 10.56
C LEU A 146 -2.98 -29.78 10.57
N HIS A 147 -2.39 -29.98 9.39
CA HIS A 147 -1.15 -30.75 9.21
C HIS A 147 -0.06 -29.87 8.61
N ALA A 148 1.18 -30.12 9.02
CA ALA A 148 2.37 -29.52 8.44
C ALA A 148 2.87 -30.39 7.28
N ASP A 149 3.66 -29.79 6.39
CA ASP A 149 4.28 -30.53 5.27
C ASP A 149 5.34 -31.53 5.76
N THR A 150 5.85 -31.35 6.98
CA THR A 150 6.81 -32.27 7.60
C THR A 150 6.13 -33.55 8.03
N VAL A 151 6.75 -34.68 7.69
CA VAL A 151 6.29 -36.02 8.02
C VAL A 151 7.03 -36.54 9.25
N GLY A 152 6.30 -37.18 10.17
CA GLY A 152 6.85 -37.82 11.36
C GLY A 152 7.62 -39.11 11.04
N ALA A 153 8.24 -39.70 12.07
CA ALA A 153 8.96 -40.97 11.95
C ALA A 153 8.06 -42.16 11.55
N ASP A 154 6.75 -42.01 11.76
CA ASP A 154 5.69 -42.94 11.40
C ASP A 154 5.19 -42.78 9.96
N GLY A 155 5.74 -41.84 9.19
CA GLY A 155 5.30 -41.56 7.82
C GLY A 155 4.01 -40.73 7.74
N LEU A 156 3.47 -40.25 8.87
CA LEU A 156 2.26 -39.43 8.91
C LEU A 156 2.58 -37.93 8.95
N PRO A 157 1.77 -37.05 8.32
CA PRO A 157 1.94 -35.61 8.43
C PRO A 157 1.87 -35.16 9.88
N MET A 158 2.84 -34.35 10.32
CA MET A 158 2.86 -33.85 11.69
C MET A 158 1.71 -32.85 11.92
N PRO A 159 1.06 -32.83 13.10
CA PRO A 159 0.07 -31.82 13.42
C PRO A 159 0.65 -30.40 13.39
N LEU A 160 -0.03 -29.47 12.73
CA LEU A 160 0.34 -28.07 12.68
C LEU A 160 -0.35 -27.30 13.81
N VAL A 161 0.41 -26.99 14.86
CA VAL A 161 -0.04 -26.03 15.88
C VAL A 161 0.20 -24.61 15.37
N VAL A 162 -0.88 -23.83 15.32
CA VAL A 162 -0.86 -22.45 14.85
C VAL A 162 -0.83 -21.50 16.05
N ASP A 163 0.09 -20.55 16.01
CA ASP A 163 0.15 -19.42 16.93
C ASP A 163 -0.04 -18.09 16.19
N SER A 164 -0.22 -17.01 16.95
CA SER A 164 -0.44 -15.68 16.37
C SER A 164 0.76 -15.15 15.58
N ARG A 165 1.99 -15.56 15.93
CA ARG A 165 3.19 -15.13 15.23
C ARG A 165 3.21 -15.74 13.84
N ARG A 166 2.92 -17.03 13.71
CA ARG A 166 2.79 -17.73 12.42
C ARG A 166 1.73 -17.08 11.54
N LEU A 167 0.52 -16.87 12.05
CA LEU A 167 -0.56 -16.22 11.29
C LEU A 167 -0.15 -14.84 10.79
N ARG A 168 0.43 -14.02 11.67
CA ARG A 168 0.89 -12.68 11.32
C ARG A 168 2.02 -12.73 10.28
N MET A 169 2.99 -13.63 10.43
CA MET A 169 4.09 -13.78 9.48
C MET A 169 3.59 -14.18 8.10
N SER A 170 2.75 -15.20 8.02
CA SER A 170 2.18 -15.65 6.74
C SER A 170 1.36 -14.55 6.07
N TRP A 171 0.64 -13.74 6.85
CA TRP A 171 -0.07 -12.57 6.30
C TRP A 171 0.90 -11.54 5.73
N LEU A 172 1.93 -11.14 6.49
CA LEU A 172 2.90 -10.14 6.05
C LEU A 172 3.70 -10.61 4.82
N GLU A 173 4.01 -11.91 4.73
CA GLU A 173 4.64 -12.53 3.57
C GLU A 173 3.73 -12.52 2.35
N ARG A 174 2.46 -12.90 2.51
CA ARG A 174 1.48 -12.97 1.42
C ARG A 174 1.08 -11.60 0.89
N HIS A 175 0.89 -10.63 1.77
CA HIS A 175 0.32 -9.32 1.43
C HIS A 175 1.36 -8.21 1.26
N GLN A 176 2.58 -8.38 1.82
CA GLN A 176 3.67 -7.39 1.77
C GLN A 176 3.25 -5.96 2.06
N GLN A 177 2.33 -5.83 3.01
CA GLN A 177 1.79 -4.55 3.45
C GLN A 177 2.13 -4.37 4.92
N PRO A 178 2.60 -3.19 5.32
CA PRO A 178 2.86 -2.95 6.73
C PRO A 178 1.53 -2.84 7.48
N VAL A 179 1.37 -3.63 8.54
CA VAL A 179 0.20 -3.52 9.44
C VAL A 179 0.70 -3.12 10.82
N ALA A 180 0.36 -1.91 11.24
CA ALA A 180 0.76 -1.38 12.55
C ALA A 180 2.30 -1.29 12.74
N HIS A 181 3.05 -1.07 11.66
CA HIS A 181 4.47 -0.68 11.62
C HIS A 181 4.78 0.05 10.31
N THR A 182 6.04 0.41 10.06
CA THR A 182 6.48 1.06 8.82
C THR A 182 6.81 0.02 7.74
N GLU A 183 6.91 0.47 6.48
CA GLU A 183 7.44 -0.33 5.37
C GLU A 183 8.88 -0.79 5.64
N ARG A 184 9.71 0.09 6.20
CA ARG A 184 11.08 -0.26 6.64
C ARG A 184 11.09 -1.42 7.64
N THR A 185 10.23 -1.42 8.64
CA THR A 185 10.12 -2.54 9.60
C THR A 185 9.63 -3.82 8.93
N LEU A 186 8.68 -3.72 7.98
CA LEU A 186 8.24 -4.88 7.19
C LEU A 186 9.43 -5.51 6.45
N ALA A 187 10.17 -4.70 5.69
CA ALA A 187 11.29 -5.17 4.88
C ALA A 187 12.41 -5.76 5.76
N ASN A 188 12.86 -5.01 6.77
CA ASN A 188 14.11 -5.33 7.48
C ASN A 188 13.94 -6.29 8.67
N GLU A 189 12.78 -6.31 9.33
CA GLU A 189 12.58 -7.14 10.52
C GLU A 189 11.74 -8.38 10.24
N TYR A 190 10.74 -8.27 9.35
CA TYR A 190 9.82 -9.37 9.06
C TYR A 190 10.28 -10.18 7.85
N LEU A 191 10.33 -9.58 6.67
CA LEU A 191 10.62 -10.30 5.42
C LEU A 191 12.10 -10.72 5.32
N ALA A 192 13.04 -9.88 5.76
CA ALA A 192 14.46 -10.22 5.73
C ALA A 192 14.82 -11.44 6.61
N ARG A 193 14.09 -11.64 7.72
CA ARG A 193 14.32 -12.74 8.68
C ARG A 193 13.59 -14.02 8.29
N ASN A 194 12.48 -13.91 7.58
CA ASN A 194 11.64 -15.04 7.19
C ASN A 194 11.56 -15.08 5.66
N ARG A 195 12.65 -15.56 5.05
CA ARG A 195 12.89 -15.47 3.60
C ARG A 195 11.99 -16.37 2.75
N GLY A 196 10.91 -16.94 3.30
CA GLY A 196 9.94 -17.79 2.60
C GLY A 196 10.54 -18.67 1.50
N ASN A 197 9.81 -18.85 0.40
CA ASN A 197 10.37 -19.33 -0.86
C ASN A 197 10.97 -18.13 -1.62
N LEU A 198 12.20 -17.74 -1.27
CA LEU A 198 12.91 -16.60 -1.88
C LEU A 198 12.90 -16.65 -3.41
N ALA A 199 12.98 -17.85 -4.01
CA ALA A 199 12.98 -18.03 -5.45
C ALA A 199 11.64 -17.64 -6.09
N GLU A 200 10.53 -18.05 -5.50
CA GLU A 200 9.19 -17.67 -5.96
C GLU A 200 8.96 -16.16 -5.81
N TYR A 201 9.44 -15.57 -4.71
CA TYR A 201 9.37 -14.12 -4.52
C TYR A 201 10.22 -13.36 -5.54
N GLN A 202 11.46 -13.80 -5.80
CA GLN A 202 12.31 -13.19 -6.82
C GLN A 202 11.67 -13.25 -8.21
N LYS A 203 10.96 -14.35 -8.51
CA LYS A 203 10.20 -14.47 -9.75
C LYS A 203 9.07 -13.45 -9.83
N VAL A 204 8.23 -13.34 -8.79
CA VAL A 204 7.14 -12.34 -8.76
C VAL A 204 7.68 -10.91 -8.94
N VAL A 205 8.78 -10.57 -8.25
CA VAL A 205 9.41 -9.25 -8.41
C VAL A 205 9.96 -9.07 -9.82
N ALA A 206 10.59 -10.10 -10.39
CA ALA A 206 11.13 -10.05 -11.75
C ALA A 206 10.01 -9.85 -12.79
N ASP A 207 8.91 -10.59 -12.67
CA ASP A 207 7.75 -10.47 -13.57
C ASP A 207 7.16 -9.04 -13.50
N VAL A 208 6.98 -8.49 -12.30
CA VAL A 208 6.50 -7.10 -12.13
C VAL A 208 7.50 -6.09 -12.68
N LEU A 209 8.80 -6.29 -12.48
CA LEU A 209 9.83 -5.41 -13.06
C LEU A 209 9.77 -5.45 -14.59
N GLU A 210 9.64 -6.63 -15.19
CA GLU A 210 9.55 -6.81 -16.63
C GLU A 210 8.31 -6.09 -17.19
N ASP A 211 7.15 -6.26 -16.57
CA ASP A 211 5.91 -5.58 -16.96
C ASP A 211 6.03 -4.05 -16.87
N GLN A 212 6.60 -3.54 -15.78
CA GLN A 212 6.78 -2.10 -15.60
C GLN A 212 7.78 -1.51 -16.60
N LEU A 213 8.85 -2.26 -16.92
CA LEU A 213 9.82 -1.85 -17.94
C LEU A 213 9.24 -1.92 -19.36
N ALA A 214 8.43 -2.94 -19.66
CA ALA A 214 7.73 -3.05 -20.93
C ALA A 214 6.75 -1.88 -21.12
N GLY A 215 5.96 -1.56 -20.09
CA GLY A 215 5.07 -0.40 -20.09
C GLY A 215 5.82 0.93 -20.26
N ALA A 216 6.93 1.12 -19.55
CA ALA A 216 7.78 2.29 -19.68
C ALA A 216 8.34 2.48 -21.10
N ARG A 217 8.77 1.40 -21.74
CA ARG A 217 9.29 1.41 -23.13
C ARG A 217 8.21 1.63 -24.18
N ALA A 218 6.99 1.14 -23.93
CA ALA A 218 5.86 1.31 -24.84
C ALA A 218 5.24 2.71 -24.76
N ALA A 219 5.42 3.41 -23.64
CA ALA A 219 4.93 4.76 -23.45
C ALA A 219 5.64 5.75 -24.38
N GLN A 220 4.92 6.80 -24.81
CA GLN A 220 5.58 7.94 -25.43
C GLN A 220 6.53 8.59 -24.42
N VAL A 221 7.73 8.99 -24.86
CA VAL A 221 8.71 9.64 -23.99
C VAL A 221 8.56 11.16 -24.09
N MET A 222 8.63 11.84 -22.94
CA MET A 222 8.68 13.29 -22.87
C MET A 222 9.76 13.85 -23.80
N ARG A 223 9.37 14.79 -24.67
CA ARG A 223 10.30 15.39 -25.65
C ARG A 223 11.29 16.32 -24.95
N VAL A 224 12.56 16.24 -25.37
CA VAL A 224 13.66 17.04 -24.82
C VAL A 224 14.06 18.13 -25.83
N LEU A 225 14.15 19.37 -25.36
CA LEU A 225 14.84 20.46 -26.05
C LEU A 225 16.31 20.43 -25.62
N THR A 226 17.21 20.30 -26.59
CA THR A 226 18.66 20.30 -26.34
C THR A 226 19.19 21.70 -26.06
N ALA A 227 20.40 21.81 -25.53
CA ALA A 227 21.09 23.10 -25.38
C ALA A 227 21.23 23.83 -26.73
N THR A 228 21.41 23.08 -27.83
CA THR A 228 21.45 23.63 -29.19
C THR A 228 20.09 24.20 -29.60
N ASP A 229 18.99 23.50 -29.31
CA ASP A 229 17.64 24.02 -29.58
C ASP A 229 17.39 25.33 -28.82
N VAL A 230 17.79 25.38 -27.54
CA VAL A 230 17.63 26.58 -26.70
C VAL A 230 18.45 27.76 -27.24
N ALA A 231 19.67 27.50 -27.72
CA ALA A 231 20.52 28.53 -28.33
C ALA A 231 19.96 29.00 -29.69
N GLU A 232 19.46 28.07 -30.51
CA GLU A 232 18.84 28.35 -31.81
C GLU A 232 17.55 29.17 -31.66
N ALA A 233 16.74 28.88 -30.65
CA ALA A 233 15.47 29.58 -30.38
C ALA A 233 15.64 31.09 -30.18
N ARG A 234 16.83 31.57 -29.79
CA ARG A 234 17.14 33.00 -29.68
C ARG A 234 17.22 33.71 -31.04
N ARG A 235 17.52 32.97 -32.11
CA ARG A 235 17.70 33.49 -33.48
C ARG A 235 16.50 33.18 -34.35
N THR A 236 15.97 31.97 -34.23
CA THR A 236 14.90 31.45 -35.09
C THR A 236 13.88 30.65 -34.26
N PRO A 237 13.09 31.33 -33.41
CA PRO A 237 12.14 30.68 -32.51
C PRO A 237 11.05 29.89 -33.25
N GLU A 238 10.63 30.34 -34.44
CA GLU A 238 9.61 29.68 -35.26
C GLU A 238 10.05 28.28 -35.71
N THR A 239 11.31 28.15 -36.15
CA THR A 239 11.90 26.88 -36.58
C THR A 239 11.95 25.87 -35.44
N VAL A 240 12.40 26.31 -34.26
CA VAL A 240 12.50 25.44 -33.08
C VAL A 240 11.10 25.07 -32.56
N ALA A 241 10.16 26.01 -32.55
CA ALA A 241 8.79 25.76 -32.11
C ALA A 241 8.13 24.69 -33.01
N SER A 242 8.23 24.84 -34.33
CA SER A 242 7.70 23.85 -35.28
C SER A 242 8.34 22.47 -35.12
N ARG A 243 9.66 22.39 -34.88
CA ARG A 243 10.38 21.12 -34.64
C ARG A 243 9.83 20.35 -33.44
N HIS A 244 9.43 21.08 -32.40
CA HIS A 244 8.92 20.51 -31.15
C HIS A 244 7.38 20.45 -31.07
N GLY A 245 6.69 20.84 -32.15
CA GLY A 245 5.22 20.86 -32.24
C GLY A 245 4.59 21.89 -31.32
N LEU A 246 5.19 23.07 -31.19
CA LEU A 246 4.74 24.18 -30.37
C LEU A 246 4.52 25.42 -31.25
N ASP A 247 3.71 26.35 -30.77
CA ASP A 247 3.73 27.72 -31.29
C ASP A 247 4.87 28.53 -30.64
N PRO A 248 5.35 29.62 -31.29
CA PRO A 248 6.46 30.41 -30.79
C PRO A 248 6.20 31.07 -29.42
N ALA A 249 4.96 31.41 -29.09
CA ALA A 249 4.64 32.04 -27.80
C ALA A 249 4.74 31.01 -26.66
N THR A 250 4.23 29.79 -26.88
CA THR A 250 4.38 28.68 -25.93
C THR A 250 5.83 28.28 -25.75
N LEU A 251 6.63 28.21 -26.84
CA LEU A 251 8.07 27.97 -26.75
C LEU A 251 8.76 29.03 -25.90
N LYS A 252 8.43 30.31 -26.09
CA LYS A 252 9.03 31.40 -25.31
C LYS A 252 8.73 31.26 -23.81
N LYS A 253 7.48 30.97 -23.45
CA LYS A 253 7.08 30.74 -22.04
C LYS A 253 7.77 29.52 -21.44
N LEU A 254 7.87 28.43 -22.20
CA LEU A 254 8.59 27.21 -21.80
C LEU A 254 10.07 27.53 -21.50
N LEU A 255 10.75 28.25 -22.38
CA LEU A 255 12.16 28.61 -22.20
C LEU A 255 12.40 29.64 -21.09
N ALA A 256 11.38 30.42 -20.74
CA ALA A 256 11.40 31.33 -19.61
C ALA A 256 11.10 30.64 -18.27
N GLY A 257 10.72 29.35 -18.28
CA GLY A 257 10.34 28.58 -17.09
C GLY A 257 8.92 28.89 -16.58
N GLU A 258 8.13 29.66 -17.31
CA GLU A 258 6.77 30.06 -16.91
C GLU A 258 5.77 28.88 -16.96
N LEU A 259 6.13 27.82 -17.68
CA LEU A 259 5.32 26.61 -17.83
C LEU A 259 5.84 25.44 -16.97
N ASP A 260 6.86 25.68 -16.16
CA ASP A 260 7.57 24.63 -15.43
C ASP A 260 6.65 24.01 -14.36
N THR A 261 6.60 22.68 -14.40
CA THR A 261 6.09 21.85 -13.33
C THR A 261 7.27 21.29 -12.54
N VAL A 262 7.15 20.10 -11.94
CA VAL A 262 8.27 19.48 -11.23
C VAL A 262 9.30 18.86 -12.18
N LEU A 263 8.85 18.05 -13.14
CA LEU A 263 9.76 17.25 -14.00
C LEU A 263 10.00 17.86 -15.39
N GLY A 264 9.29 18.92 -15.74
CA GLY A 264 9.33 19.51 -17.08
C GLY A 264 8.31 20.64 -17.21
N GLY A 265 8.29 21.30 -18.37
CA GLY A 265 7.27 22.29 -18.69
C GLY A 265 6.02 21.65 -19.30
N CYS A 266 4.83 22.09 -18.88
CA CYS A 266 3.54 21.65 -19.43
C CYS A 266 3.03 22.65 -20.46
N THR A 267 2.91 22.21 -21.72
CA THR A 267 2.50 23.09 -22.83
C THR A 267 0.99 23.24 -22.93
N ASP A 268 0.23 22.25 -22.46
CA ASP A 268 -1.23 22.29 -22.39
C ASP A 268 -1.74 21.35 -21.30
N HIS A 269 -2.20 21.92 -20.19
CA HIS A 269 -2.71 21.17 -19.04
C HIS A 269 -4.17 20.70 -19.20
N LEU A 270 -4.88 21.20 -20.21
CA LEU A 270 -6.28 20.82 -20.51
C LEU A 270 -6.38 19.70 -21.55
N ALA A 271 -5.28 19.42 -22.26
CA ALA A 271 -5.16 18.36 -23.26
C ALA A 271 -4.45 17.08 -22.75
N SER A 272 -4.22 16.97 -21.44
CA SER A 272 -3.58 15.78 -20.86
C SER A 272 -4.44 14.53 -21.07
N PRO A 273 -3.87 13.40 -21.53
CA PRO A 273 -4.62 12.14 -21.65
C PRO A 273 -4.92 11.50 -20.29
N HIS A 274 -4.41 12.07 -19.20
CA HIS A 274 -4.56 11.56 -17.84
C HIS A 274 -5.69 12.25 -17.06
N SER A 275 -6.47 13.11 -17.71
CA SER A 275 -7.65 13.77 -17.13
C SER A 275 -8.71 13.95 -18.20
N PRO A 276 -9.99 14.15 -17.83
CA PRO A 276 -11.03 14.46 -18.80
C PRO A 276 -10.64 15.65 -19.69
N ALA A 277 -10.96 15.57 -20.98
CA ALA A 277 -10.60 16.60 -21.93
C ALA A 277 -11.23 17.95 -21.55
N GLY A 278 -10.41 19.02 -21.52
CA GLY A 278 -10.86 20.36 -21.14
C GLY A 278 -10.80 20.66 -19.64
N GLU A 279 -10.44 19.68 -18.81
CA GLU A 279 -10.24 19.89 -17.37
C GLU A 279 -8.74 20.02 -17.03
N PRO A 280 -8.38 20.82 -16.00
CA PRO A 280 -7.01 20.87 -15.52
C PRO A 280 -6.49 19.50 -15.10
N CYS A 281 -5.34 19.11 -15.64
CA CYS A 281 -4.68 17.85 -15.30
C CYS A 281 -4.41 17.74 -13.79
N ARG A 282 -4.85 16.63 -13.18
CA ARG A 282 -4.60 16.29 -11.75
C ARG A 282 -3.71 15.07 -11.57
N ALA A 283 -3.10 14.62 -12.66
CA ALA A 283 -2.22 13.46 -12.67
C ALA A 283 -0.96 13.71 -11.83
N SER A 284 -0.37 12.64 -11.29
CA SER A 284 0.94 12.73 -10.66
C SER A 284 1.98 13.27 -11.65
N PHE A 285 2.88 14.15 -11.20
CA PHE A 285 3.96 14.65 -12.06
C PHE A 285 4.86 13.55 -12.62
N LEU A 286 4.92 12.35 -12.02
CA LEU A 286 5.62 11.21 -12.63
C LEU A 286 5.07 10.85 -14.01
N LEU A 287 3.75 11.04 -14.24
CA LEU A 287 3.12 10.78 -15.53
C LEU A 287 3.46 11.83 -16.58
N CYS A 288 4.04 12.97 -16.19
CA CYS A 288 4.54 13.96 -17.16
C CYS A 288 5.64 13.37 -18.04
N MET A 289 6.43 12.39 -17.55
CA MET A 289 7.48 11.76 -18.35
C MET A 289 6.95 10.97 -19.55
N SER A 290 5.67 10.62 -19.55
CA SER A 290 4.99 9.99 -20.69
C SER A 290 3.84 10.80 -21.28
N CYS A 291 3.73 12.07 -20.92
CA CYS A 291 2.66 12.94 -21.38
C CYS A 291 3.07 13.70 -22.66
N PRO A 292 2.23 13.73 -23.72
CA PRO A 292 2.53 14.47 -24.95
C PRO A 292 2.62 15.99 -24.74
N CYS A 293 2.04 16.52 -23.65
CA CYS A 293 2.09 17.93 -23.29
C CYS A 293 3.37 18.33 -22.54
N ALA A 294 4.21 17.38 -22.13
CA ALA A 294 5.39 17.66 -21.34
C ALA A 294 6.62 17.90 -22.22
N ARG A 295 7.49 18.84 -21.80
CA ARG A 295 8.77 19.14 -22.43
C ARG A 295 9.87 19.25 -21.37
N ALA A 296 10.96 18.54 -21.56
CA ALA A 296 12.18 18.76 -20.80
C ALA A 296 13.07 19.78 -21.53
N THR A 297 13.75 20.61 -20.74
CA THR A 297 14.77 21.55 -21.21
C THR A 297 16.02 21.37 -20.35
N PRO A 298 17.19 21.92 -20.73
CA PRO A 298 18.40 21.79 -19.92
C PRO A 298 18.25 22.37 -18.50
N ALA A 299 17.34 23.35 -18.30
CA ALA A 299 17.05 23.93 -16.99
C ALA A 299 16.41 22.92 -16.01
N HIS A 300 15.73 21.88 -16.53
CA HIS A 300 15.09 20.84 -15.74
C HIS A 300 16.07 19.75 -15.27
N LEU A 301 17.26 19.66 -15.90
CA LEU A 301 18.22 18.59 -15.66
C LEU A 301 18.59 18.38 -14.19
N PRO A 302 18.86 19.42 -13.37
CA PRO A 302 19.17 19.24 -11.95
C PRO A 302 18.05 18.54 -11.18
N VAL A 303 16.79 18.93 -11.43
CA VAL A 303 15.62 18.36 -10.76
C VAL A 303 15.38 16.93 -11.20
N LEU A 304 15.50 16.64 -12.50
CA LEU A 304 15.39 15.28 -13.04
C LEU A 304 16.42 14.32 -12.41
N ILE A 305 17.68 14.74 -12.27
CA ILE A 305 18.73 13.94 -11.61
C ILE A 305 18.39 13.70 -10.14
N ALA A 306 18.02 14.75 -9.40
CA ALA A 306 17.68 14.62 -7.98
C ALA A 306 16.46 13.72 -7.75
N VAL A 307 15.47 13.75 -8.65
CA VAL A 307 14.31 12.84 -8.58
C VAL A 307 14.74 11.41 -8.84
N GLN A 308 15.62 11.14 -9.81
CA GLN A 308 16.13 9.79 -10.06
C GLN A 308 16.82 9.24 -8.82
N ASP A 309 17.78 10.00 -8.28
CA ASP A 309 18.55 9.61 -7.11
C ASP A 309 17.61 9.37 -5.90
N GLY A 310 16.59 10.22 -5.72
CA GLY A 310 15.60 10.07 -4.65
C GLY A 310 14.68 8.85 -4.81
N LEU A 311 14.22 8.54 -6.03
CA LEU A 311 13.43 7.34 -6.31
C LEU A 311 14.24 6.05 -6.15
N GLU A 312 15.54 6.08 -6.48
CA GLU A 312 16.45 4.96 -6.25
C GLU A 312 16.73 4.76 -4.76
N ALA A 313 16.94 5.83 -3.99
CA ALA A 313 17.15 5.75 -2.55
C ALA A 313 15.97 5.08 -1.82
N ARG A 314 14.74 5.27 -2.31
CA ARG A 314 13.54 4.61 -1.76
C ARG A 314 13.55 3.10 -1.80
N LYS A 315 14.38 2.46 -2.63
CA LYS A 315 14.58 1.00 -2.60
C LYS A 315 14.94 0.49 -1.20
N GLN A 316 15.58 1.32 -0.38
CA GLN A 316 16.00 0.97 0.98
C GLN A 316 14.89 1.09 2.03
N GLU A 317 13.77 1.74 1.68
CA GLU A 317 12.70 2.09 2.63
C GLU A 317 11.46 1.20 2.50
N MET A 318 11.36 0.42 1.42
CA MET A 318 10.21 -0.42 1.08
C MET A 318 10.61 -1.81 0.56
N THR A 319 9.63 -2.68 0.34
CA THR A 319 9.91 -4.01 -0.23
C THR A 319 10.25 -3.90 -1.72
N PRO A 320 11.09 -4.81 -2.26
CA PRO A 320 11.39 -4.84 -3.69
C PRO A 320 10.15 -4.87 -4.58
N LEU A 321 9.12 -5.65 -4.22
CA LEU A 321 7.86 -5.70 -4.96
C LEU A 321 7.14 -4.34 -4.96
N ARG A 322 6.99 -3.71 -3.80
CA ARG A 322 6.35 -2.38 -3.70
C ARG A 322 7.11 -1.31 -4.46
N TRP A 323 8.43 -1.35 -4.42
CA TRP A 323 9.25 -0.46 -5.21
C TRP A 323 9.06 -0.71 -6.70
N ALA A 324 9.06 -1.98 -7.12
CA ALA A 324 8.87 -2.36 -8.51
C ALA A 324 7.52 -1.88 -9.04
N GLU A 325 6.42 -2.21 -8.36
CA GLU A 325 5.05 -1.80 -8.69
C GLU A 325 4.89 -0.29 -8.89
N ARG A 326 5.60 0.51 -8.07
CA ARG A 326 5.35 1.95 -8.00
C ARG A 326 6.36 2.80 -8.76
N PHE A 327 7.62 2.37 -8.82
CA PHE A 327 8.73 3.23 -9.22
C PHE A 327 9.60 2.63 -10.32
N ALA A 328 9.51 1.33 -10.63
CA ALA A 328 10.36 0.76 -11.69
C ALA A 328 10.12 1.42 -13.05
N GLY A 329 8.86 1.59 -13.45
CA GLY A 329 8.49 2.28 -14.69
C GLY A 329 9.01 3.72 -14.72
N PRO A 330 8.63 4.58 -13.76
CA PRO A 330 9.11 5.96 -13.69
C PRO A 330 10.64 6.10 -13.66
N VAL A 331 11.35 5.24 -12.92
CA VAL A 331 12.82 5.27 -12.87
C VAL A 331 13.42 4.89 -14.22
N ALA A 332 12.85 3.91 -14.93
CA ALA A 332 13.31 3.55 -16.26
C ALA A 332 13.08 4.67 -17.29
N GLN A 333 11.91 5.32 -17.24
CA GLN A 333 11.61 6.49 -18.09
C GLN A 333 12.58 7.64 -17.82
N LEU A 334 12.90 7.88 -16.56
CA LEU A 334 13.83 8.94 -16.17
C LEU A 334 15.26 8.63 -16.59
N ALA A 335 15.70 7.37 -16.46
CA ALA A 335 17.00 6.92 -16.95
C ALA A 335 17.10 7.07 -18.49
N ASP A 336 16.04 6.70 -19.21
CA ASP A 336 15.97 6.88 -20.67
C ASP A 336 15.99 8.36 -21.07
N LEU A 337 15.21 9.20 -20.39
CA LEU A 337 15.22 10.65 -20.58
C LEU A 337 16.63 11.23 -20.34
N LEU A 338 17.27 10.85 -19.24
CA LEU A 338 18.62 11.33 -18.89
C LEU A 338 19.69 10.83 -19.85
N SER A 339 19.48 9.69 -20.54
CA SER A 339 20.40 9.20 -21.57
C SER A 339 20.57 10.15 -22.77
N ASN A 340 19.64 11.11 -22.95
CA ASN A 340 19.75 12.16 -23.96
C ASN A 340 20.79 13.25 -23.61
N PHE A 341 21.35 13.24 -22.39
CA PHE A 341 22.34 14.21 -21.93
C PHE A 341 23.73 13.56 -21.82
N PRO A 342 24.81 14.30 -22.14
CA PRO A 342 26.16 13.78 -21.96
C PRO A 342 26.44 13.41 -20.50
N THR A 343 27.08 12.25 -20.28
CA THR A 343 27.41 11.76 -18.92
C THR A 343 28.23 12.78 -18.11
N ALA A 344 29.13 13.52 -18.76
CA ALA A 344 29.90 14.58 -18.11
C ALA A 344 29.00 15.72 -17.62
N THR A 345 27.99 16.12 -18.41
CA THR A 345 27.01 17.12 -18.00
C THR A 345 26.20 16.65 -16.81
N ILE A 346 25.71 15.40 -16.83
CA ILE A 346 24.97 14.82 -15.69
C ILE A 346 25.83 14.84 -14.43
N ALA A 347 27.10 14.42 -14.53
CA ALA A 347 28.01 14.38 -13.40
C ALA A 347 28.27 15.78 -12.81
N THR A 348 28.55 16.77 -13.66
CA THR A 348 28.72 18.17 -13.24
C THR A 348 27.43 18.71 -12.61
N THR A 349 26.30 18.59 -13.30
CA THR A 349 25.01 19.09 -12.81
C THR A 349 24.61 18.46 -11.47
N ARG A 350 24.92 17.19 -11.23
CA ARG A 350 24.67 16.54 -9.93
C ARG A 350 25.37 17.26 -8.76
N THR A 351 26.53 17.85 -9.00
CA THR A 351 27.27 18.62 -7.98
C THR A 351 26.73 20.04 -7.78
N GLU A 352 25.96 20.56 -8.73
CA GLU A 352 25.46 21.93 -8.78
C GLU A 352 23.99 22.06 -8.35
N ILE A 353 23.33 20.95 -7.98
CA ILE A 353 21.92 20.94 -7.55
C ILE A 353 21.74 21.81 -6.31
N THR A 354 20.92 22.86 -6.43
CA THR A 354 20.73 23.88 -5.38
C THR A 354 19.87 23.37 -4.22
N ALA A 355 19.87 24.11 -3.11
CA ALA A 355 19.04 23.79 -1.95
C ALA A 355 17.53 23.89 -2.28
N GLU A 356 17.14 24.88 -3.07
CA GLU A 356 15.75 25.09 -3.52
C GLU A 356 15.28 23.93 -4.38
N GLN A 357 16.13 23.44 -5.30
CA GLN A 357 15.84 22.27 -6.13
C GLN A 357 15.69 21.01 -5.27
N ARG A 358 16.58 20.80 -4.30
CA ARG A 358 16.46 19.67 -3.35
C ARG A 358 15.17 19.74 -2.54
N ALA A 359 14.79 20.92 -2.05
CA ALA A 359 13.56 21.12 -1.30
C ALA A 359 12.30 20.88 -2.15
N LEU A 360 12.31 21.30 -3.43
CA LEU A 360 11.24 20.99 -4.38
C LEU A 360 11.09 19.48 -4.57
N VAL A 361 12.21 18.77 -4.78
CA VAL A 361 12.23 17.32 -4.95
C VAL A 361 11.76 16.60 -3.70
N GLU A 362 12.17 17.04 -2.52
CA GLU A 362 11.69 16.47 -1.26
C GLU A 362 10.17 16.59 -1.12
N ARG A 363 9.61 17.78 -1.37
CA ARG A 363 8.16 18.00 -1.35
C ARG A 363 7.44 17.13 -2.38
N PHE A 364 7.96 17.04 -3.59
CA PHE A 364 7.40 16.17 -4.63
C PHE A 364 7.39 14.70 -4.19
N LEU A 365 8.54 14.20 -3.76
CA LEU A 365 8.70 12.80 -3.38
C LEU A 365 7.85 12.46 -2.16
N THR A 366 7.65 13.38 -1.22
CA THR A 366 6.81 13.20 -0.03
C THR A 366 5.32 13.47 -0.26
N ARG A 367 4.88 13.68 -1.51
CA ARG A 367 3.50 14.04 -1.88
C ARG A 367 3.00 15.37 -1.31
N GLY A 368 3.90 16.24 -0.87
CA GLY A 368 3.57 17.61 -0.45
C GLY A 368 3.19 18.55 -1.59
N LEU A 369 3.06 18.04 -2.82
CA LEU A 369 2.61 18.75 -4.01
C LEU A 369 1.32 18.16 -4.60
N ASP A 370 0.78 17.08 -4.02
CA ASP A 370 -0.50 16.54 -4.46
C ASP A 370 -1.60 17.54 -4.08
N LEU A 371 -2.47 17.90 -5.03
CA LEU A 371 -3.63 18.73 -4.76
C LEU A 371 -4.58 17.95 -3.84
N THR A 372 -4.88 18.52 -2.67
CA THR A 372 -5.82 17.94 -1.69
C THR A 372 -7.27 18.16 -2.09
#